data_AF-A0A7C6I3I1-F1
#
_entry.id   AF-A0A7C6I3I1-F1
#
_cell.length_a   1.000
_cell.length_b   1.000
_cell.length_c   1.000
_cell.angle_alpha   90.00
_cell.angle_beta   90.00
_cell.angle_gamma   90.00
#
_symmetry.space_group_name_H-M   'P 1'
#
loop_
_entity.id
_entity.type
_entity.pdbx_description
1 polymer ?
#
loop_
_entity_poly.entity_id
_entity_poly.type
_entity_poly.pdbx_seq_one_letter_code
_entity_poly.pdbx_strand_id
1 'polypeptide(L)' 'MKIKILFVDVDGTLFDHKSKTIPKSAIDALEKVREHGIKVFFATGRNYSMLNDIGVTKLVKTDGGVII' A
#
# COMPACT_ATOMS: atom_id res chain seq x y z
N MET A 1 7.68 -18.58 13.70
CA MET A 1 8.09 -17.46 12.83
C MET A 1 7.14 -16.29 13.04
N LYS A 2 7.64 -15.05 13.11
CA LYS A 2 6.80 -13.84 13.18
C LYS A 2 7.05 -12.98 11.95
N ILE A 3 5.99 -12.55 11.26
CA ILE A 3 6.08 -11.64 10.12
C ILE A 3 6.64 -10.29 10.62
N LYS A 4 7.58 -9.71 9.87
CA LYS A 4 8.22 -8.42 10.20
C LYS A 4 7.97 -7.35 9.15
N ILE A 5 7.76 -7.74 7.89
CA ILE A 5 7.58 -6.84 6.76
C ILE A 5 6.50 -7.43 5.83
N LEU A 6 5.65 -6.56 5.30
CA LEU A 6 4.68 -6.83 4.24
C LEU A 6 5.00 -5.96 3.03
N PHE A 7 5.27 -6.60 1.90
CA PHE A 7 5.32 -5.93 0.59
C PHE A 7 3.97 -6.10 -0.08
N VAL A 8 3.43 -5.02 -0.63
CA VAL A 8 2.12 -5.03 -1.26
C VAL A 8 2.17 -4.29 -2.59
N ASP A 9 1.66 -4.94 -3.63
CA ASP A 9 1.48 -4.31 -4.94
C ASP A 9 0.31 -3.29 -4.89
N VAL A 10 0.34 -2.34 -5.81
CA VAL A 10 -0.64 -1.25 -5.87
C VAL A 10 -1.68 -1.50 -6.94
N ASP A 11 -1.29 -1.61 -8.21
CA ASP A 11 -2.23 -1.60 -9.34
C ASP A 11 -2.96 -2.94 -9.49
N GLY A 12 -4.28 -2.94 -9.33
CA GLY A 12 -5.09 -4.16 -9.36
C GLY A 12 -4.97 -5.01 -8.09
N THR A 13 -4.14 -4.61 -7.13
CA THR A 13 -4.00 -5.23 -5.80
C THR A 13 -4.62 -4.35 -4.71
N LEU A 14 -4.10 -3.15 -4.48
CA LEU A 14 -4.70 -2.18 -3.54
C LEU A 14 -5.63 -1.19 -4.24
N PHE A 15 -5.24 -0.73 -5.42
CA PHE A 15 -5.95 0.27 -6.20
C PHE A 15 -6.79 -0.42 -7.27
N ASP A 16 -8.11 -0.29 -7.18
CA ASP A 16 -9.02 -0.78 -8.21
C ASP A 16 -9.18 0.26 -9.31
N HIS A 17 -8.78 -0.10 -10.53
CA HIS A 17 -8.89 0.77 -11.70
C HIS A 17 -10.33 1.04 -12.14
N LYS A 18 -11.29 0.16 -11.82
CA LYS A 18 -12.69 0.34 -12.19
C LYS A 18 -13.33 1.42 -11.35
N SER A 19 -13.25 1.29 -10.02
CA SER A 19 -13.77 2.29 -9.09
C SER A 19 -12.85 3.50 -8.90
N LYS A 20 -11.57 3.38 -9.27
CA LYS A 20 -10.50 4.36 -8.97
C LYS A 20 -10.36 4.62 -7.47
N THR A 21 -10.52 3.58 -6.65
CA THR A 21 -10.46 3.67 -5.19
C THR A 21 -9.63 2.56 -4.58
N ILE A 22 -9.26 2.74 -3.32
CA ILE A 22 -8.76 1.68 -2.44
C ILE A 22 -9.92 1.29 -1.52
N PRO A 23 -10.28 -0.01 -1.42
CA PRO A 23 -11.30 -0.45 -0.48
C PRO A 23 -10.94 -0.07 0.96
N LYS A 24 -11.90 0.47 1.72
CA LYS A 24 -11.70 0.83 3.12
C LYS A 24 -11.18 -0.34 3.95
N SER A 25 -11.66 -1.55 3.69
CA SER A 25 -11.19 -2.77 4.36
C SER A 25 -9.68 -3.03 4.16
N ALA A 26 -9.12 -2.67 3.00
CA ALA A 26 -7.69 -2.80 2.73
C ALA A 26 -6.88 -1.77 3.53
N ILE A 27 -7.38 -0.53 3.61
CA ILE A 27 -6.78 0.53 4.44
C ILE A 27 -6.75 0.08 5.92
N ASP A 28 -7.92 -0.30 6.44
CA ASP A 28 -8.06 -0.74 7.84
C ASP A 28 -7.18 -1.97 8.14
N ALA A 29 -7.04 -2.91 7.20
CA ALA A 29 -6.17 -4.07 7.35
C ALA A 29 -4.69 -3.68 7.42
N LEU A 30 -4.23 -2.78 6.55
CA LEU A 30 -2.85 -2.30 6.55
C LEU A 30 -2.52 -1.50 7.81
N GLU A 31 -3.45 -0.71 8.33
CA GLU A 31 -3.29 -0.04 9.62
C GLU A 31 -3.10 -1.05 10.75
N LYS A 32 -3.95 -2.08 10.84
CA LYS A 32 -3.79 -3.16 11.82
C LYS A 32 -2.45 -3.87 11.68
N VAL A 33 -2.00 -4.17 10.47
CA VAL A 33 -0.68 -4.77 10.23
C VAL A 33 0.43 -3.91 10.84
N ARG A 34 0.38 -2.59 10.62
CA ARG A 34 1.36 -1.65 11.19
C ARG A 34 1.29 -1.58 12.71
N GLU A 35 0.11 -1.60 13.31
CA GLU A 35 -0.09 -1.63 14.77
C GLU A 35 0.57 -2.85 15.43
N HIS A 36 0.69 -3.97 14.71
CA HIS A 36 1.40 -5.16 15.17
C HIS A 36 2.94 -5.06 15.05
N GLY A 37 3.46 -3.89 14.67
CA GLY A 37 4.89 -3.63 14.47
C GLY A 37 5.45 -4.21 13.17
N ILE A 38 4.58 -4.55 12.22
CA ILE A 38 4.98 -5.05 10.89
C ILE A 38 5.13 -3.86 9.96
N LYS A 39 6.28 -3.75 9.30
CA LYS A 39 6.51 -2.68 8.33
C LYS A 39 5.77 -2.96 7.03
N VAL A 40 5.24 -1.93 6.40
CA VAL A 40 4.52 -2.03 5.12
C VAL A 40 5.30 -1.28 4.05
N PHE A 41 5.50 -1.90 2.89
CA PHE A 41 6.19 -1.31 1.74
C PHE A 41 5.36 -1.51 0.47
N PHE A 42 5.32 -0.50 -0.39
CA PHE A 42 4.77 -0.68 -1.74
C PHE A 42 5.79 -1.39 -2.63
N ALA A 43 5.35 -2.39 -3.38
CA ALA A 43 6.11 -3.06 -4.42
C ALA A 43 5.42 -2.81 -5.76
N THR A 44 5.82 -1.78 -6.50
CA THR A 44 5.06 -1.28 -7.64
C THR A 44 5.99 -0.73 -8.72
N GLY A 45 5.61 -0.83 -9.99
CA GLY A 45 6.30 -0.12 -11.08
C GLY A 45 6.08 1.39 -11.07
N ARG A 46 5.15 1.91 -10.26
CA ARG A 46 4.89 3.35 -10.13
C ARG A 46 6.01 4.04 -9.37
N ASN A 47 6.52 5.12 -9.95
CA ASN A 47 7.33 6.07 -9.18
C ASN A 47 6.46 6.84 -8.17
N TYR A 48 7.10 7.55 -7.25
CA TYR A 48 6.41 8.26 -6.17
C TYR A 48 5.39 9.32 -6.67
N SER A 49 5.68 10.02 -7.78
CA SER A 49 4.74 10.99 -8.35
C SER A 49 3.47 10.29 -8.82
N MET A 50 3.60 9.17 -9.55
CA MET A 50 2.48 8.39 -10.05
C MET A 50 1.60 7.80 -8.93
N LEU A 51 2.18 7.52 -7.76
CA LEU A 51 1.45 7.10 -6.57
C LEU A 51 0.69 8.26 -5.92
N ASN A 52 1.28 9.46 -5.88
CA ASN A 52 0.61 10.67 -5.41
C ASN A 52 -0.58 11.04 -6.29
N ASP A 53 -0.45 10.89 -7.61
CA ASP A 53 -1.49 11.23 -8.58
C ASP A 53 -2.77 10.41 -8.38
N ILE A 54 -2.62 9.15 -7.95
CA ILE A 54 -3.75 8.26 -7.61
C ILE A 54 -4.16 8.31 -6.13
N GLY A 55 -3.53 9.18 -5.35
CA GLY A 55 -3.88 9.44 -3.95
C GLY A 55 -3.52 8.34 -2.96
N VAL A 56 -2.86 7.25 -3.38
CA VAL A 56 -2.52 6.11 -2.51
C VAL A 56 -1.67 6.54 -1.31
N THR A 57 -0.70 7.44 -1.54
CA THR A 57 0.21 7.95 -0.51
C THR A 57 -0.48 8.76 0.59
N LYS A 58 -1.68 9.28 0.32
CA LYS A 58 -2.49 10.02 1.30
C LYS A 58 -3.40 9.10 2.12
N LEU A 59 -3.76 7.94 1.55
CA LEU A 59 -4.70 6.99 2.15
C LEU A 59 -4.00 5.88 2.94
N VAL A 60 -2.82 5.45 2.51
CA VAL A 60 -2.10 4.31 3.09
C VAL A 60 -0.73 4.76 3.56
N LYS A 61 -0.47 4.58 4.86
CA LYS A 61 0.85 4.82 5.46
C LYS A 61 1.80 3.68 5.10
N THR A 62 2.94 4.03 4.52
CA THR A 62 3.99 3.09 4.15
C THR A 62 5.32 3.47 4.82
N ASP A 63 6.19 2.49 5.04
CA ASP A 63 7.56 2.66 5.55
C ASP A 63 8.59 2.77 4.41
N GLY A 64 8.13 2.72 3.16
CA GLY A 64 8.93 2.94 1.96
C GLY A 64 8.29 2.33 0.72
N GLY A 65 9.09 2.20 -0.33
CA GLY A 65 8.67 1.52 -1.55
C GLY A 65 9.86 0.95 -2.31
N VAL A 66 9.60 -0.11 -3.07
CA VAL A 66 10.53 -0.68 -4.03
C VAL A 66 9.88 -0.55 -5.40
N ILE A 67 10.62 0.03 -6.34
CA ILE A 67 10.22 0.05 -7.75
C ILE A 67 10.66 -1.29 -8.36
N ILE A 68 9.72 -2.04 -8.91
CA ILE A 68 9.92 -3.37 -9.52
C ILE A 68 9.54 -3.38 -10.99
#